data_AF-A0A1U8Q241-F1
#
_entry.id   AF-A0A1U8Q241-F1
#
_cell.length_a   1.000
_cell.length_b   1.000
_cell.length_c   1.000
_cell.angle_alpha   90.00
_cell.angle_beta   90.00
_cell.angle_gamma   90.00
#
_symmetry.space_group_name_H-M   'P 1'
#
loop_
_entity.id
_entity.type
_entity.pdbx_description
1 polymer ?
#
loop_
_entity_poly.entity_id
_entity_poly.type
_entity_poly.pdbx_seq_one_letter_code
_entity_poly.pdbx_strand_id
1 'polypeptide(L)'
;MSQASTARGSAYLTALTQEIEKKLQRALVTQSQRLNLMQELFADVALEVDVRARDIILSKDEDGISSAEGDIENHLCFYDVLADHYVKVPENGKPILDLIVQLWSQSFASNIFALLFHKWTTWLEVELGRGRVKCIVIQATLMQLFEVQLENSEILLRYSSALVQGATNVFWIDIQTNRRCFLSLFHYLLEEVALVPMRLNKIALQAQRDLYLVLSRFMFFYNLVNKLEALLNQFPIFPNAFLVGGPADIFVIELTDQLQKLKVEPVLLHYLSHMKVLQGLELRMTTSTRLKACLYSFTSPGGPMYPTRAVRHAAWDALDLLFPIGRYPRHLISLFFRLLYPWYWPSSCWNFVVSCIKAILYSLLRMLFSSWKNMRKPKDT
;
A
#
# COMPACT_ATOMS: atom_id res chain seq x y z
N MET A 1 -10.30 33.86 21.63
CA MET A 1 -10.24 34.13 20.17
C MET A 1 -10.24 32.84 19.33
N SER A 2 -9.91 31.66 19.88
CA SER A 2 -9.90 30.40 19.11
C SER A 2 -11.28 29.87 18.68
N GLN A 3 -12.37 30.14 19.42
CA GLN A 3 -13.72 29.71 19.00
C GLN A 3 -14.18 30.33 17.67
N ALA A 4 -13.81 31.60 17.40
CA ALA A 4 -14.21 32.31 16.20
C ALA A 4 -13.45 31.84 14.94
N SER A 5 -12.19 31.44 15.08
CA SER A 5 -11.40 30.88 13.98
C SER A 5 -11.87 29.48 13.61
N THR A 6 -12.15 28.61 14.60
CA THR A 6 -12.77 27.29 14.34
C THR A 6 -14.15 27.40 13.69
N ALA A 7 -14.95 28.39 14.07
CA ALA A 7 -16.26 28.63 13.45
C ALA A 7 -16.14 29.03 11.98
N ARG A 8 -15.13 29.85 11.63
CA ARG A 8 -14.89 30.30 10.25
C ARG A 8 -14.39 29.16 9.35
N GLY A 9 -13.48 28.32 9.85
CA GLY A 9 -13.03 27.12 9.14
C GLY A 9 -14.17 26.12 8.91
N SER A 10 -14.98 25.86 9.95
CA SER A 10 -16.15 24.98 9.85
C SER A 10 -17.21 25.49 8.85
N ALA A 11 -17.47 26.80 8.81
CA ALA A 11 -18.37 27.42 7.85
C ALA A 11 -17.87 27.29 6.41
N TYR A 12 -16.56 27.48 6.18
CA TYR A 12 -15.94 27.29 4.87
C TYR A 12 -16.06 25.83 4.38
N LEU A 13 -15.77 24.86 5.25
CA LEU A 13 -15.90 23.43 4.92
C LEU A 13 -17.35 23.02 4.67
N THR A 14 -18.30 23.63 5.37
CA THR A 14 -19.73 23.42 5.11
C THR A 14 -20.14 23.97 3.75
N ALA A 15 -19.65 25.15 3.36
CA ALA A 15 -19.90 25.70 2.02
C ALA A 15 -19.30 24.81 0.92
N LEU A 16 -18.06 24.32 1.12
CA LEU A 16 -17.41 23.40 0.20
C LEU A 16 -18.20 22.07 0.06
N THR A 17 -18.69 21.54 1.18
CA THR A 17 -19.58 20.36 1.19
C THR A 17 -20.82 20.59 0.32
N GLN A 18 -21.48 21.76 0.46
CA GLN A 18 -22.66 22.10 -0.34
C GLN A 18 -22.35 22.22 -1.84
N GLU A 19 -21.16 22.70 -2.21
CA GLU A 19 -20.74 22.73 -3.61
C GLU A 19 -20.54 21.33 -4.19
N ILE A 20 -19.91 20.42 -3.42
CA ILE A 20 -19.76 19.01 -3.79
C ILE A 20 -21.14 18.37 -3.98
N GLU A 21 -22.05 18.59 -3.04
CA GLU A 21 -23.42 18.09 -3.10
C GLU A 21 -24.15 18.59 -4.37
N LYS A 22 -24.07 19.89 -4.66
CA LYS A 22 -24.66 20.49 -5.88
C LYS A 22 -24.06 19.90 -7.17
N LYS A 23 -22.74 19.69 -7.23
CA LYS A 23 -22.09 19.06 -8.39
C LYS A 23 -22.57 17.61 -8.58
N LEU A 24 -22.71 16.85 -7.50
CA LEU A 24 -23.24 15.47 -7.54
C LEU A 24 -24.71 15.41 -7.95
N GLN A 25 -25.56 16.29 -7.43
CA GLN A 25 -26.96 16.41 -7.85
C GLN A 25 -27.07 16.76 -9.34
N ARG A 26 -26.22 17.68 -9.83
CA ARG A 26 -26.18 18.02 -11.25
C ARG A 26 -25.74 16.84 -12.12
N ALA A 27 -24.80 16.03 -11.63
CA ALA A 27 -24.35 14.81 -12.30
C ALA A 27 -25.45 13.74 -12.36
N LEU A 28 -26.32 13.65 -11.35
CA LEU A 28 -27.50 12.78 -11.37
C LEU A 28 -28.48 13.20 -12.46
N VAL A 29 -28.85 14.49 -12.48
CA VAL A 29 -29.85 15.03 -13.42
C VAL A 29 -29.33 15.04 -14.86
N THR A 30 -28.05 15.37 -15.08
CA THR A 30 -27.49 15.58 -16.42
C THR A 30 -26.68 14.37 -16.89
N GLN A 31 -27.34 13.41 -17.55
CA GLN A 31 -26.71 12.16 -18.03
C GLN A 31 -25.52 12.40 -18.98
N SER A 32 -25.61 13.38 -19.89
CA SER A 32 -24.61 13.63 -20.94
C SER A 32 -23.30 14.23 -20.42
N GLN A 33 -23.36 15.03 -19.34
CA GLN A 33 -22.19 15.67 -18.73
C GLN A 33 -21.68 14.92 -17.50
N ARG A 34 -22.37 13.87 -17.06
CA ARG A 34 -22.10 13.15 -15.81
C ARG A 34 -20.64 12.73 -15.68
N LEU A 35 -20.06 12.11 -16.70
CA LEU A 35 -18.67 11.65 -16.66
C LEU A 35 -17.69 12.80 -16.47
N ASN A 36 -17.88 13.90 -17.21
CA ASN A 36 -17.03 15.09 -17.11
C ASN A 36 -17.16 15.74 -15.73
N LEU A 37 -18.37 15.87 -15.20
CA LEU A 37 -18.63 16.44 -13.87
C LEU A 37 -18.00 15.59 -12.75
N MET A 38 -18.09 14.27 -12.86
CA MET A 38 -17.49 13.34 -11.89
C MET A 38 -15.95 13.38 -11.96
N GLN A 39 -15.38 13.47 -13.16
CA GLN A 39 -13.95 13.61 -13.34
C GLN A 39 -13.42 14.94 -12.81
N GLU A 40 -14.13 16.04 -13.08
CA GLU A 40 -13.80 17.37 -12.56
C GLU A 40 -13.87 17.38 -11.03
N LEU A 41 -14.95 16.84 -10.44
CA LEU A 41 -15.08 16.73 -8.99
C LEU A 41 -13.96 15.90 -8.37
N PHE A 42 -13.59 14.78 -8.99
CA PHE A 42 -12.45 13.98 -8.53
C PHE A 42 -11.14 14.77 -8.57
N ALA A 43 -10.89 15.52 -9.65
CA ALA A 43 -9.71 16.35 -9.77
C ALA A 43 -9.70 17.44 -8.70
N ASP A 44 -10.80 18.16 -8.52
CA ASP A 44 -10.95 19.24 -7.53
C ASP A 44 -10.69 18.75 -6.10
N VAL A 45 -11.28 17.61 -5.73
CA VAL A 45 -11.13 17.00 -4.39
C VAL A 45 -9.70 16.48 -4.16
N ALA A 46 -9.02 16.04 -5.22
CA ALA A 46 -7.64 15.57 -5.16
C ALA A 46 -6.60 16.70 -5.11
N LEU A 47 -7.00 17.96 -5.30
CA LEU A 47 -6.07 19.10 -5.26
C LEU A 47 -5.44 19.30 -3.88
N GLU A 48 -4.22 19.83 -3.90
CA GLU A 48 -3.55 20.34 -2.72
C GLU A 48 -4.17 21.67 -2.28
N VAL A 49 -4.25 21.86 -0.97
CA VAL A 49 -4.75 23.07 -0.33
C VAL A 49 -3.67 24.13 -0.40
N ASP A 50 -3.96 25.22 -1.11
CA ASP A 50 -3.13 26.41 -1.19
C ASP A 50 -2.77 26.96 0.19
N VAL A 51 -1.58 27.55 0.31
CA VAL A 51 -1.05 28.12 1.57
C VAL A 51 -2.03 29.12 2.19
N ARG A 52 -2.72 29.93 1.38
CA ARG A 52 -3.73 30.90 1.87
C ARG A 52 -4.97 30.23 2.47
N ALA A 53 -5.43 29.12 1.87
CA ALA A 53 -6.57 28.37 2.41
C ALA A 53 -6.16 27.57 3.66
N ARG A 54 -4.90 27.11 3.71
CA ARG A 54 -4.32 26.43 4.87
C ARG A 54 -4.37 27.29 6.13
N ASP A 55 -4.01 28.57 6.03
CA ASP A 55 -4.04 29.50 7.18
C ASP A 55 -5.47 29.73 7.71
N ILE A 56 -6.47 29.69 6.83
CA ILE A 56 -7.90 29.81 7.20
C ILE A 56 -8.40 28.54 7.88
N ILE A 57 -7.94 27.36 7.44
CA ILE A 57 -8.38 26.05 7.94
C ILE A 57 -7.68 25.66 9.24
N LEU A 58 -6.36 25.89 9.35
CA LEU A 58 -5.56 25.42 10.48
C LEU A 58 -5.38 26.42 11.61
N SER A 59 -5.82 27.68 11.46
CA SER A 59 -5.68 28.77 12.44
C SER A 59 -4.37 28.66 13.24
N LYS A 60 -3.28 29.16 12.65
CA LYS A 60 -1.94 29.13 13.25
C LYS A 60 -1.97 29.92 14.57
N ASP A 61 -2.23 29.26 15.69
CA ASP A 61 -1.94 29.79 17.02
C ASP A 61 -0.41 29.70 17.17
N GLU A 62 0.24 30.86 17.18
CA GLU A 62 1.62 30.99 17.65
C GLU A 62 1.64 30.71 19.15
N ASP A 63 1.70 29.44 19.54
CA ASP A 63 2.19 29.07 20.87
C ASP A 63 2.98 27.77 20.75
N GLY A 64 4.29 27.89 21.01
CA GLY A 64 5.28 26.87 20.73
C GLY A 64 5.15 25.63 21.63
N ILE A 65 5.50 24.49 21.04
CA ILE A 65 6.68 23.70 21.40
C ILE A 65 7.06 22.91 20.14
N SER A 66 8.31 23.08 19.72
CA SER A 66 8.96 22.29 18.69
C SER A 66 8.88 20.80 18.99
N SER A 67 8.30 20.00 18.10
CA SER A 67 8.85 18.66 17.83
C SER A 67 9.63 18.75 16.53
N ALA A 68 10.95 18.73 16.66
CA ALA A 68 11.87 18.56 15.55
C ALA A 68 11.69 17.16 14.94
N GLU A 69 10.72 17.01 14.06
CA GLU A 69 10.66 15.93 13.08
C GLU A 69 10.49 16.59 11.72
N GLY A 70 11.53 16.45 10.88
CA GLY A 70 11.85 17.38 9.81
C GLY A 70 10.99 17.30 8.56
N ASP A 71 11.03 18.42 7.82
CA ASP A 71 11.14 18.51 6.35
C ASP A 71 10.34 17.50 5.50
N ILE A 72 9.07 17.28 5.83
CA ILE A 72 8.07 16.90 4.84
C ILE A 72 7.12 18.07 4.77
N GLU A 73 7.19 18.88 3.70
CA GLU A 73 6.16 19.85 3.37
C GLU A 73 4.80 19.17 3.59
N ASN A 74 4.04 19.68 4.57
CA ASN A 74 2.76 19.11 4.95
C ASN A 74 1.75 19.48 3.85
N HIS A 75 1.86 18.82 2.69
CA HIS A 75 0.91 18.95 1.58
C HIS A 75 -0.44 18.45 2.09
N LEU A 76 -1.30 19.36 2.55
CA LEU A 76 -2.68 19.05 2.87
C LEU A 76 -3.47 19.00 1.58
N CYS A 77 -4.22 17.93 1.35
CA CYS A 77 -5.14 17.83 0.21
C CYS A 77 -6.57 18.09 0.68
N PHE A 78 -7.43 18.57 -0.21
CA PHE A 78 -8.82 18.88 0.14
C PHE A 78 -9.59 17.66 0.65
N TYR A 79 -9.36 16.48 0.05
CA TYR A 79 -9.99 15.24 0.52
C TYR A 79 -9.64 14.89 1.97
N ASP A 80 -8.43 15.20 2.43
CA ASP A 80 -7.98 14.85 3.78
C ASP A 80 -8.67 15.73 4.83
N VAL A 81 -8.79 17.03 4.53
CA VAL A 81 -9.52 18.00 5.36
C VAL A 81 -11.01 17.70 5.40
N LEU A 82 -11.60 17.35 4.25
CA LEU A 82 -13.02 16.99 4.16
C LEU A 82 -13.32 15.69 4.92
N ALA A 83 -12.44 14.69 4.83
CA ALA A 83 -12.60 13.45 5.58
C ALA A 83 -12.59 13.70 7.09
N ASP A 84 -11.70 14.56 7.59
CA ASP A 84 -11.69 14.98 9.00
C ASP A 84 -12.97 15.75 9.40
N HIS A 85 -13.47 16.59 8.50
CA HIS A 85 -14.72 17.33 8.72
C HIS A 85 -15.93 16.41 8.82
N TYR A 86 -16.05 15.41 7.93
CA TYR A 86 -17.16 14.46 7.96
C TYR A 86 -17.14 13.54 9.18
N VAL A 87 -15.95 13.25 9.74
CA VAL A 87 -15.86 12.55 11.03
C VAL A 87 -16.38 13.42 12.18
N LYS A 88 -16.10 14.73 12.16
CA LYS A 88 -16.56 15.67 13.20
C LYS A 88 -18.04 16.03 13.06
N VAL A 89 -18.52 16.20 11.83
CA VAL A 89 -19.89 16.63 11.49
C VAL A 89 -20.48 15.65 10.47
N PRO A 90 -20.96 14.47 10.91
CA PRO A 90 -21.47 13.44 10.01
C PRO A 90 -22.73 13.85 9.26
N GLU A 91 -23.48 14.84 9.74
CA GLU A 91 -24.68 15.36 9.07
C GLU A 91 -24.38 15.94 7.69
N ASN A 92 -23.21 16.56 7.52
CA ASN A 92 -22.77 17.12 6.25
C ASN A 92 -22.35 16.04 5.25
N GLY A 93 -21.85 14.90 5.72
CA GLY A 93 -21.35 13.81 4.87
C GLY A 93 -22.43 12.86 4.38
N LYS A 94 -23.54 12.69 5.12
CA LYS A 94 -24.63 11.75 4.78
C LYS A 94 -25.30 12.04 3.43
N PRO A 95 -25.70 13.29 3.08
CA PRO A 95 -26.34 13.57 1.80
C PRO A 95 -25.41 13.25 0.61
N ILE A 96 -24.12 13.59 0.74
CA ILE A 96 -23.11 13.28 -0.28
C ILE A 96 -22.98 11.77 -0.47
N LEU A 97 -22.97 11.02 0.64
CA LEU A 97 -22.91 9.56 0.59
C LEU A 97 -24.10 8.97 -0.16
N ASP A 98 -25.32 9.41 0.14
CA ASP A 98 -26.54 8.93 -0.53
C ASP A 98 -26.50 9.19 -2.05
N LEU A 99 -26.01 10.37 -2.45
CA LEU A 99 -25.85 10.73 -3.87
C LEU A 99 -24.78 9.86 -4.56
N ILE A 100 -23.67 9.56 -3.89
CA ILE A 100 -22.62 8.70 -4.42
C ILE A 100 -23.11 7.25 -4.58
N VAL A 101 -23.91 6.75 -3.64
CA VAL A 101 -24.52 5.41 -3.74
C VAL A 101 -25.42 5.32 -4.97
N GLN A 102 -26.20 6.36 -5.27
CA GLN A 102 -27.00 6.41 -6.51
C GLN A 102 -26.14 6.45 -7.78
N LEU A 103 -24.98 7.10 -7.71
CA LEU A 103 -24.02 7.22 -8.82
C LEU A 103 -22.99 6.08 -8.88
N TRP A 104 -23.08 5.06 -8.02
CA TRP A 104 -22.01 4.08 -7.82
C TRP A 104 -21.62 3.29 -9.07
N SER A 105 -22.58 3.09 -9.98
CA SER A 105 -22.36 2.43 -11.27
C SER A 105 -21.46 3.21 -12.24
N GLN A 106 -21.15 4.47 -11.92
CA GLN A 106 -20.45 5.39 -12.80
C GLN A 106 -18.95 5.42 -12.50
N SER A 107 -18.15 5.78 -13.51
CA SER A 107 -16.71 6.01 -13.34
C SER A 107 -16.46 7.13 -12.33
N PHE A 108 -15.35 7.03 -11.59
CA PHE A 108 -14.93 7.96 -10.52
C PHE A 108 -15.78 7.97 -9.24
N ALA A 109 -17.02 7.46 -9.21
CA ALA A 109 -17.85 7.45 -8.01
C ALA A 109 -17.16 6.73 -6.83
N SER A 110 -16.58 5.55 -7.10
CA SER A 110 -15.84 4.78 -6.10
C SER A 110 -14.52 5.45 -5.68
N ASN A 111 -13.87 6.18 -6.59
CA ASN A 111 -12.67 6.96 -6.26
C ASN A 111 -13.02 8.11 -5.30
N ILE A 112 -14.06 8.88 -5.63
CA ILE A 112 -14.51 10.02 -4.83
C ILE A 112 -14.99 9.54 -3.46
N PHE A 113 -15.73 8.43 -3.42
CA PHE A 113 -16.10 7.79 -2.17
C PHE A 113 -14.87 7.49 -1.31
N ALA A 114 -13.89 6.79 -1.88
CA ALA A 114 -12.69 6.40 -1.16
C ALA A 114 -11.88 7.63 -0.70
N LEU A 115 -11.77 8.69 -1.50
CA LEU A 115 -11.11 9.94 -1.10
C LEU A 115 -11.81 10.63 0.07
N LEU A 116 -13.13 10.83 -0.01
CA LEU A 116 -13.88 11.62 0.98
C LEU A 116 -14.15 10.86 2.28
N PHE A 117 -14.22 9.53 2.23
CA PHE A 117 -14.72 8.71 3.34
C PHE A 117 -13.69 7.76 3.95
N HIS A 118 -12.42 7.84 3.55
CA HIS A 118 -11.38 6.96 4.08
C HIS A 118 -11.22 7.00 5.60
N LYS A 119 -11.21 8.20 6.22
CA LYS A 119 -11.10 8.31 7.69
C LYS A 119 -12.39 7.96 8.41
N TRP A 120 -13.53 8.07 7.74
CA TRP A 120 -14.80 7.76 8.39
C TRP A 120 -14.93 6.24 8.65
N THR A 121 -14.10 5.40 8.01
CA THR A 121 -13.96 3.97 8.31
C THR A 121 -13.13 3.66 9.57
N THR A 122 -12.51 4.67 10.19
CA THR A 122 -11.70 4.48 11.40
C THR A 122 -12.58 4.23 12.63
N TRP A 123 -12.12 3.31 13.48
CA TRP A 123 -12.78 2.95 14.73
C TRP A 123 -12.86 4.16 15.67
N LEU A 124 -14.07 4.57 16.06
CA LEU A 124 -14.26 5.44 17.21
C LEU A 124 -14.38 4.53 18.45
N GLU A 125 -13.32 4.45 19.27
CA GLU A 125 -13.42 3.84 20.59
C GLU A 125 -14.18 4.81 21.50
N VAL A 126 -15.44 4.49 21.81
CA VAL A 126 -16.22 5.20 22.82
C VAL A 126 -16.18 4.39 24.11
N GLU A 127 -15.53 4.93 25.14
CA GLU A 127 -15.60 4.37 26.48
C GLU A 127 -16.95 4.67 27.12
N LEU A 128 -17.88 3.71 27.06
CA LEU A 128 -19.11 3.76 27.82
C LEU A 128 -18.97 2.90 29.09
N GLY A 129 -18.46 3.51 30.17
CA GLY A 129 -18.70 3.21 31.60
C GLY A 129 -18.49 1.80 32.18
N ARG A 130 -18.53 0.71 31.42
CA ARG A 130 -18.35 -0.67 31.92
C ARG A 130 -17.98 -1.72 30.86
N GLY A 131 -17.57 -1.27 29.68
CA GLY A 131 -17.05 -2.15 28.62
C GLY A 131 -16.59 -1.32 27.43
N ARG A 132 -15.46 -1.70 26.84
CA ARG A 132 -15.00 -1.12 25.57
C ARG A 132 -15.93 -1.59 24.46
N VAL A 133 -16.83 -0.72 24.02
CA VAL A 133 -17.71 -0.99 22.87
C VAL A 133 -17.13 -0.27 21.67
N LYS A 134 -16.73 -1.05 20.66
CA LYS A 134 -16.32 -0.52 19.36
C LYS A 134 -17.58 -0.17 18.57
N CYS A 135 -17.90 1.12 18.45
CA CYS A 135 -19.06 1.58 17.70
C CYS A 135 -18.64 1.92 16.26
N ILE A 136 -19.25 1.24 15.29
CA ILE A 136 -18.90 1.36 13.87
C ILE A 136 -20.01 2.14 13.16
N VAL A 137 -19.77 3.42 12.82
CA VAL A 137 -20.78 4.25 12.12
C VAL A 137 -20.80 3.96 10.60
N ILE A 138 -19.74 3.38 10.02
CA ILE A 138 -19.72 2.98 8.59
C ILE A 138 -20.17 1.54 8.33
N GLN A 139 -20.29 0.70 9.37
CA GLN A 139 -20.71 -0.69 9.15
C GLN A 139 -22.03 -0.70 8.39
N ALA A 140 -22.96 0.22 8.64
CA ALA A 140 -24.26 0.25 7.97
C ALA A 140 -24.24 0.53 6.46
N THR A 141 -23.33 1.36 5.91
CA THR A 141 -23.41 1.81 4.51
C THR A 141 -22.48 1.04 3.57
N LEU A 142 -21.28 0.68 4.03
CA LEU A 142 -20.48 -0.35 3.36
C LEU A 142 -21.09 -1.75 3.56
N MET A 143 -21.79 -2.03 4.68
CA MET A 143 -22.73 -3.16 4.72
C MET A 143 -23.81 -2.96 3.69
N GLN A 144 -24.51 -1.82 3.58
CA GLN A 144 -25.55 -1.67 2.56
C GLN A 144 -25.03 -1.99 1.15
N LEU A 145 -23.79 -1.63 0.78
CA LEU A 145 -23.24 -2.01 -0.52
C LEU A 145 -23.09 -3.54 -0.71
N PHE A 146 -22.85 -4.28 0.38
CA PHE A 146 -22.69 -5.75 0.41
C PHE A 146 -23.92 -6.53 0.96
N GLU A 147 -24.93 -5.83 1.45
CA GLU A 147 -26.06 -6.37 2.24
C GLU A 147 -27.41 -5.90 1.72
N VAL A 148 -27.45 -4.86 0.85
CA VAL A 148 -28.56 -4.71 -0.08
C VAL A 148 -28.56 -5.99 -0.92
N GLN A 149 -29.58 -6.81 -0.71
CA GLN A 149 -29.93 -7.91 -1.59
C GLN A 149 -30.24 -7.31 -2.96
N LEU A 150 -29.21 -7.03 -3.74
CA LEU A 150 -29.36 -6.76 -5.15
C LEU A 150 -29.74 -8.10 -5.76
N GLU A 151 -31.04 -8.31 -5.95
CA GLU A 151 -31.63 -9.50 -6.60
C GLU A 151 -31.02 -9.74 -8.00
N ASN A 152 -30.36 -8.73 -8.58
CA ASN A 152 -29.70 -8.79 -9.87
C ASN A 152 -28.17 -8.94 -9.75
N SER A 153 -27.67 -10.11 -10.17
CA SER A 153 -26.25 -10.49 -10.15
C SER A 153 -25.35 -9.56 -10.98
N GLU A 154 -25.87 -8.97 -12.07
CA GLU A 154 -25.09 -8.04 -12.90
C GLU A 154 -24.82 -6.71 -12.19
N ILE A 155 -25.79 -6.20 -11.43
CA ILE A 155 -25.64 -4.96 -10.70
C ILE A 155 -24.62 -5.16 -9.58
N LEU A 156 -24.74 -6.25 -8.83
CA LEU A 156 -23.77 -6.61 -7.79
C LEU A 156 -22.33 -6.73 -8.33
N LEU A 157 -22.15 -7.33 -9.52
CA LEU A 157 -20.85 -7.40 -10.18
C LEU A 157 -20.30 -6.02 -10.56
N ARG A 158 -21.14 -5.14 -11.13
CA ARG A 158 -20.73 -3.77 -11.48
C ARG A 158 -20.31 -2.97 -10.24
N TYR A 159 -21.07 -3.08 -9.15
CA TYR A 159 -20.79 -2.32 -7.92
C TYR A 159 -19.52 -2.81 -7.23
N SER A 160 -19.35 -4.13 -7.13
CA SER A 160 -18.15 -4.73 -6.54
C SER A 160 -16.90 -4.47 -7.39
N SER A 161 -16.99 -4.57 -8.72
CA SER A 161 -15.90 -4.22 -9.62
C SER A 161 -15.53 -2.73 -9.52
N ALA A 162 -16.53 -1.84 -9.47
CA ALA A 162 -16.32 -0.41 -9.29
C ALA A 162 -15.61 -0.10 -7.96
N LEU A 163 -15.98 -0.78 -6.87
CA LEU A 163 -15.30 -0.63 -5.57
C LEU A 163 -13.83 -1.06 -5.65
N VAL A 164 -13.55 -2.23 -6.22
CA VAL A 164 -12.17 -2.76 -6.35
C VAL A 164 -11.32 -1.84 -7.22
N GLN A 165 -11.86 -1.34 -8.33
CA GLN A 165 -11.17 -0.36 -9.17
C GLN A 165 -10.93 0.96 -8.43
N GLY A 166 -11.92 1.39 -7.64
CA GLY A 166 -11.85 2.59 -6.80
C GLY A 166 -10.71 2.51 -5.79
N ALA A 167 -10.70 1.43 -5.01
CA ALA A 167 -9.66 1.14 -4.04
C ALA A 167 -8.28 1.06 -4.70
N THR A 168 -8.18 0.42 -5.88
CA THR A 168 -6.92 0.33 -6.64
C THR A 168 -6.35 1.71 -6.96
N ASN A 169 -7.17 2.61 -7.50
CA ASN A 169 -6.73 3.95 -7.88
C ASN A 169 -6.26 4.73 -6.65
N VAL A 170 -7.00 4.64 -5.56
CA VAL A 170 -6.71 5.37 -4.33
C VAL A 170 -5.47 4.83 -3.62
N PHE A 171 -5.24 3.51 -3.62
CA PHE A 171 -3.99 2.95 -3.11
C PHE A 171 -2.77 3.32 -3.95
N TRP A 172 -2.94 3.55 -5.26
CA TRP A 172 -1.89 4.12 -6.10
C TRP A 172 -1.54 5.56 -5.72
N ILE A 173 -2.51 6.37 -5.28
CA ILE A 173 -2.25 7.72 -4.75
C ILE A 173 -1.35 7.63 -3.52
N ASP A 174 -1.64 6.70 -2.59
CA ASP A 174 -0.84 6.46 -1.40
C ASP A 174 0.61 6.04 -1.74
N ILE A 175 0.79 5.16 -2.73
CA ILE A 175 2.13 4.78 -3.22
C ILE A 175 2.88 5.98 -3.82
N GLN A 176 2.22 6.78 -4.66
CA GLN A 176 2.85 7.91 -5.34
C GLN A 176 3.24 9.02 -4.37
N THR A 177 2.38 9.29 -3.38
CA THR A 177 2.62 10.28 -2.33
C THR A 177 3.48 9.74 -1.18
N ASN A 178 3.76 8.43 -1.17
CA ASN A 178 4.43 7.71 -0.08
C ASN A 178 3.76 7.95 1.29
N ARG A 179 2.42 8.01 1.29
CA ARG A 179 1.58 8.17 2.48
C ARG A 179 0.66 6.98 2.63
N ARG A 180 0.11 6.81 3.83
CA ARG A 180 -0.77 5.68 4.18
C ARG A 180 -2.14 6.18 4.60
N CYS A 181 -2.68 7.16 3.89
CA CYS A 181 -3.96 7.78 4.21
C CYS A 181 -5.08 6.74 4.13
N PHE A 182 -5.00 5.81 3.18
CA PHE A 182 -6.05 4.83 2.91
C PHE A 182 -5.83 3.48 3.60
N LEU A 183 -4.95 3.43 4.61
CA LEU A 183 -4.70 2.23 5.41
C LEU A 183 -5.99 1.66 6.02
N SER A 184 -6.89 2.50 6.51
CA SER A 184 -8.16 2.09 7.13
C SER A 184 -9.05 1.35 6.14
N LEU A 185 -9.14 1.86 4.90
CA LEU A 185 -9.89 1.23 3.83
C LEU A 185 -9.24 -0.11 3.44
N PHE A 186 -7.92 -0.16 3.33
CA PHE A 186 -7.20 -1.40 3.05
C PHE A 186 -7.42 -2.46 4.14
N HIS A 187 -7.32 -2.06 5.41
CA HIS A 187 -7.57 -2.94 6.56
C HIS A 187 -9.01 -3.47 6.57
N TYR A 188 -10.00 -2.63 6.27
CA TYR A 188 -11.39 -3.07 6.13
C TYR A 188 -11.54 -4.10 5.01
N LEU A 189 -11.01 -3.82 3.81
CA LEU A 189 -11.11 -4.74 2.68
C LEU A 189 -10.39 -6.08 2.94
N LEU A 190 -9.25 -6.05 3.63
CA LEU A 190 -8.51 -7.26 3.97
C LEU A 190 -9.23 -8.05 5.08
N GLU A 191 -9.47 -7.44 6.23
CA GLU A 191 -9.86 -8.16 7.44
C GLU A 191 -11.35 -8.43 7.55
N GLU A 192 -12.15 -7.45 7.14
CA GLU A 192 -13.61 -7.49 7.32
C GLU A 192 -14.33 -8.01 6.09
N VAL A 193 -13.68 -8.00 4.92
CA VAL A 193 -14.28 -8.47 3.65
C VAL A 193 -13.57 -9.72 3.13
N ALA A 194 -12.26 -9.67 2.88
CA ALA A 194 -11.55 -10.78 2.26
C ALA A 194 -11.35 -11.98 3.19
N LEU A 195 -11.01 -11.74 4.46
CA LEU A 195 -10.75 -12.78 5.46
C LEU A 195 -12.01 -13.35 6.14
N VAL A 196 -13.20 -12.83 5.82
CA VAL A 196 -14.50 -13.28 6.36
C VAL A 196 -15.30 -13.98 5.25
N PRO A 197 -15.32 -15.32 5.20
CA PRO A 197 -15.96 -16.08 4.11
C PRO A 197 -17.45 -15.74 3.92
N MET A 198 -18.17 -15.48 5.01
CA MET A 198 -19.59 -15.11 4.97
C MET A 198 -19.85 -13.82 4.17
N ARG A 199 -18.92 -12.86 4.22
CA ARG A 199 -19.03 -11.60 3.47
C ARG A 199 -18.44 -11.73 2.07
N LEU A 200 -17.34 -12.46 1.93
CA LEU A 200 -16.74 -12.74 0.63
C LEU A 200 -17.72 -13.44 -0.31
N ASN A 201 -18.47 -14.43 0.19
CA ASN A 201 -19.47 -15.16 -0.59
C ASN A 201 -20.65 -14.30 -1.08
N LYS A 202 -20.87 -13.11 -0.49
CA LYS A 202 -21.86 -12.15 -0.99
C LYS A 202 -21.37 -11.39 -2.23
N ILE A 203 -20.08 -11.46 -2.56
CA ILE A 203 -19.47 -10.77 -3.70
C ILE A 203 -19.48 -11.68 -4.92
N ALA A 204 -19.69 -11.12 -6.11
CA ALA A 204 -19.52 -11.88 -7.35
C ALA A 204 -18.09 -12.42 -7.48
N LEU A 205 -17.96 -13.69 -7.91
CA LEU A 205 -16.69 -14.43 -7.91
C LEU A 205 -15.57 -13.71 -8.70
N GLN A 206 -15.92 -13.03 -9.80
CA GLN A 206 -14.95 -12.22 -10.55
C GLN A 206 -14.39 -11.06 -9.73
N ALA A 207 -15.24 -10.32 -9.03
CA ALA A 207 -14.80 -9.20 -8.19
C ALA A 207 -14.05 -9.67 -6.93
N GLN A 208 -14.35 -10.87 -6.41
CA GLN A 208 -13.53 -11.49 -5.35
C GLN A 208 -12.08 -11.69 -5.84
N ARG A 209 -11.91 -12.24 -7.04
CA ARG A 209 -10.58 -12.45 -7.63
C ARG A 209 -9.84 -11.13 -7.78
N ASP A 210 -10.49 -10.13 -8.36
CA ASP A 210 -9.90 -8.81 -8.57
C ASP A 210 -9.51 -8.16 -7.23
N LEU A 211 -10.36 -8.30 -6.19
CA LEU A 211 -10.05 -7.83 -4.83
C LEU A 211 -8.77 -8.48 -4.29
N TYR A 212 -8.64 -9.81 -4.40
CA TYR A 212 -7.45 -10.53 -3.93
C TYR A 212 -6.19 -10.13 -4.70
N LEU A 213 -6.28 -9.86 -6.01
CA LEU A 213 -5.16 -9.32 -6.79
C LEU A 213 -4.73 -7.94 -6.29
N VAL A 214 -5.70 -7.06 -6.01
CA VAL A 214 -5.43 -5.72 -5.43
C VAL A 214 -4.78 -5.86 -4.05
N LEU A 215 -5.34 -6.67 -3.16
CA LEU A 215 -4.77 -6.90 -1.83
C LEU A 215 -3.33 -7.42 -1.94
N SER A 216 -3.07 -8.35 -2.85
CA SER A 216 -1.72 -8.90 -3.09
C SER A 216 -0.71 -7.83 -3.48
N ARG A 217 -1.08 -6.87 -4.34
CA ARG A 217 -0.20 -5.77 -4.79
C ARG A 217 0.18 -4.82 -3.66
N PHE A 218 -0.75 -4.48 -2.77
CA PHE A 218 -0.57 -3.42 -1.77
C PHE A 218 -0.27 -3.93 -0.34
N MET A 219 -0.32 -5.23 -0.10
CA MET A 219 -0.10 -5.82 1.24
C MET A 219 1.23 -5.41 1.89
N PHE A 220 2.31 -5.37 1.10
CA PHE A 220 3.64 -5.00 1.58
C PHE A 220 3.71 -3.51 1.90
N PHE A 221 3.05 -2.66 1.12
CA PHE A 221 3.01 -1.21 1.37
C PHE A 221 2.40 -0.85 2.73
N TYR A 222 1.30 -1.53 3.09
CA TYR A 222 0.55 -1.28 4.32
C TYR A 222 1.03 -2.10 5.53
N ASN A 223 2.17 -2.80 5.45
CA ASN A 223 2.74 -3.58 6.57
C ASN A 223 1.84 -4.70 7.13
N LEU A 224 0.88 -5.22 6.35
CA LEU A 224 -0.06 -6.26 6.82
C LEU A 224 0.39 -7.68 6.44
N VAL A 225 1.70 -7.86 6.28
CA VAL A 225 2.33 -9.09 5.78
C VAL A 225 2.16 -10.27 6.75
N ASN A 226 1.91 -10.01 8.02
CA ASN A 226 1.55 -11.02 9.03
C ASN A 226 0.26 -11.79 8.68
N LYS A 227 -0.62 -11.23 7.84
CA LYS A 227 -1.87 -11.88 7.40
C LYS A 227 -1.72 -12.64 6.09
N LEU A 228 -0.50 -12.80 5.57
CA LEU A 228 -0.25 -13.42 4.27
C LEU A 228 -0.74 -14.87 4.23
N GLU A 229 -0.45 -15.66 5.25
CA GLU A 229 -0.88 -17.05 5.32
C GLU A 229 -2.42 -17.16 5.33
N ALA A 230 -3.09 -16.32 6.12
CA ALA A 230 -4.55 -16.26 6.16
C ALA A 230 -5.15 -15.87 4.80
N LEU A 231 -4.53 -14.91 4.10
CA LEU A 231 -4.93 -14.51 2.76
C LEU A 231 -4.76 -15.66 1.74
N LEU A 232 -3.62 -16.35 1.77
CA LEU A 232 -3.33 -17.46 0.85
C LEU A 232 -4.28 -18.66 1.08
N ASN A 233 -4.68 -18.91 2.33
CA ASN A 233 -5.60 -19.98 2.68
C ASN A 233 -7.04 -19.71 2.23
N GLN A 234 -7.45 -18.44 2.10
CA GLN A 234 -8.81 -18.04 1.71
C GLN A 234 -8.92 -17.60 0.24
N PHE A 235 -7.86 -17.79 -0.55
CA PHE A 235 -7.80 -17.33 -1.93
C PHE A 235 -8.91 -17.97 -2.79
N PRO A 236 -9.66 -17.18 -3.59
CA PRO A 236 -10.73 -17.71 -4.40
C PRO A 236 -10.18 -18.62 -5.52
N ILE A 237 -11.00 -19.57 -5.98
CA ILE A 237 -10.60 -20.49 -7.05
C ILE A 237 -10.52 -19.73 -8.38
N PHE A 238 -9.34 -19.77 -9.02
CA PHE A 238 -9.12 -19.21 -10.35
C PHE A 238 -9.37 -20.28 -11.43
N PRO A 239 -10.02 -19.94 -12.55
CA PRO A 239 -10.30 -20.92 -13.60
C PRO A 239 -8.99 -21.32 -14.31
N ASN A 240 -8.02 -20.40 -14.32
CA ASN A 240 -6.69 -20.58 -14.89
C ASN A 240 -5.66 -21.07 -13.86
N ALA A 241 -6.09 -21.54 -12.67
CA ALA A 241 -5.19 -22.02 -11.62
C ALA A 241 -4.26 -23.14 -12.13
N PHE A 242 -4.75 -24.00 -13.03
CA PHE A 242 -3.92 -25.02 -13.68
C PHE A 242 -2.74 -24.43 -14.48
N LEU A 243 -2.95 -23.28 -15.13
CA LEU A 243 -1.92 -22.63 -15.95
C LEU A 243 -0.99 -21.74 -15.14
N VAL A 244 -1.54 -21.02 -14.15
CA VAL A 244 -0.81 -19.98 -13.40
C VAL A 244 -0.14 -20.55 -12.14
N GLY A 245 -0.73 -21.55 -11.50
CA GLY A 245 -0.26 -22.16 -10.25
C GLY A 245 -1.23 -21.94 -9.09
N GLY A 246 -0.74 -22.18 -7.87
CA GLY A 246 -1.52 -22.04 -6.65
C GLY A 246 -1.71 -20.58 -6.21
N PRO A 247 -2.38 -20.36 -5.06
CA PRO A 247 -2.55 -19.02 -4.47
C PRO A 247 -1.24 -18.27 -4.28
N ALA A 248 -0.19 -18.96 -3.82
CA ALA A 248 1.13 -18.38 -3.62
C ALA A 248 1.77 -17.91 -4.94
N ASP A 249 1.57 -18.67 -6.03
CA ASP A 249 2.05 -18.27 -7.35
C ASP A 249 1.36 -16.99 -7.84
N ILE A 250 0.04 -16.90 -7.71
CA ILE A 250 -0.74 -15.73 -8.12
C ILE A 250 -0.31 -14.50 -7.32
N PHE A 251 -0.18 -14.65 -5.99
CA PHE A 251 0.30 -13.58 -5.12
C PHE A 251 1.69 -13.08 -5.55
N VAL A 252 2.64 -13.99 -5.77
CA VAL A 252 4.01 -13.62 -6.15
C VAL A 252 4.07 -13.00 -7.56
N ILE A 253 3.23 -13.46 -8.49
CA ILE A 253 3.12 -12.84 -9.82
C ILE A 253 2.69 -11.39 -9.70
N GLU A 254 1.62 -11.11 -8.94
CA GLU A 254 1.16 -9.73 -8.79
C GLU A 254 2.12 -8.85 -8.01
N LEU A 255 2.78 -9.40 -7.00
CA LEU A 255 3.85 -8.70 -6.29
C LEU A 255 5.02 -8.36 -7.25
N THR A 256 5.41 -9.31 -8.11
CA THR A 256 6.47 -9.10 -9.11
C THR A 256 6.08 -8.01 -10.11
N ASP A 257 4.84 -8.02 -10.58
CA ASP A 257 4.33 -7.01 -11.50
C ASP A 257 4.20 -5.63 -10.85
N GLN A 258 3.89 -5.60 -9.55
CA GLN A 258 3.90 -4.37 -8.79
C GLN A 258 5.31 -3.79 -8.70
N LEU A 259 6.33 -4.60 -8.35
CA LEU A 259 7.72 -4.14 -8.27
C LEU A 259 8.20 -3.45 -9.56
N GLN A 260 7.83 -4.00 -10.72
CA GLN A 260 8.22 -3.43 -12.02
C GLN A 260 7.55 -2.09 -12.32
N LYS A 261 6.38 -1.82 -11.73
CA LYS A 261 5.62 -0.58 -11.91
C LYS A 261 6.01 0.50 -10.91
N LEU A 262 6.63 0.15 -9.77
CA LEU A 262 7.03 1.09 -8.74
C LEU A 262 8.13 2.02 -9.24
N LYS A 263 7.84 3.32 -9.23
CA LYS A 263 8.82 4.38 -9.56
C LYS A 263 9.35 5.12 -8.32
N VAL A 264 8.67 4.96 -7.18
CA VAL A 264 8.99 5.67 -5.94
C VAL A 264 10.01 4.85 -5.14
N GLU A 265 11.23 5.38 -5.02
CA GLU A 265 12.36 4.70 -4.37
C GLU A 265 12.11 4.24 -2.93
N PRO A 266 11.61 5.08 -1.99
CA PRO A 266 11.41 4.64 -0.61
C PRO A 266 10.39 3.50 -0.51
N VAL A 267 9.36 3.52 -1.36
CA VAL A 267 8.37 2.44 -1.45
C VAL A 267 9.01 1.16 -1.99
N LEU A 268 9.82 1.24 -3.04
CA LEU A 268 10.52 0.08 -3.58
C LEU A 268 11.46 -0.57 -2.56
N LEU A 269 12.23 0.24 -1.82
CA LEU A 269 13.08 -0.24 -0.72
C LEU A 269 12.27 -0.94 0.36
N HIS A 270 11.12 -0.36 0.70
CA HIS A 270 10.21 -0.93 1.68
C HIS A 270 9.71 -2.32 1.26
N TYR A 271 9.27 -2.48 0.00
CA TYR A 271 8.86 -3.78 -0.54
C TYR A 271 10.01 -4.79 -0.51
N LEU A 272 11.21 -4.41 -0.97
CA LEU A 272 12.38 -5.29 -0.98
C LEU A 272 12.76 -5.78 0.42
N SER A 273 12.65 -4.92 1.44
CA SER A 273 12.94 -5.30 2.83
C SER A 273 11.96 -6.33 3.42
N HIS A 274 10.72 -6.39 2.91
CA HIS A 274 9.69 -7.32 3.36
C HIS A 274 9.66 -8.64 2.57
N MET A 275 10.48 -8.77 1.52
CA MET A 275 10.57 -9.98 0.69
C MET A 275 10.91 -11.24 1.48
N LYS A 276 11.55 -11.11 2.65
CA LYS A 276 11.87 -12.23 3.54
C LYS A 276 10.66 -13.12 3.87
N VAL A 277 9.44 -12.57 3.86
CA VAL A 277 8.24 -13.36 4.20
C VAL A 277 7.89 -14.38 3.11
N LEU A 278 8.40 -14.21 1.89
CA LEU A 278 8.21 -15.20 0.82
C LEU A 278 9.10 -16.43 0.97
N GLN A 279 10.01 -16.43 1.94
CA GLN A 279 10.91 -17.56 2.18
C GLN A 279 10.10 -18.77 2.65
N GLY A 280 10.30 -19.90 1.96
CA GLY A 280 9.60 -21.15 2.29
C GLY A 280 8.25 -21.33 1.60
N LEU A 281 7.80 -20.39 0.78
CA LEU A 281 6.63 -20.60 -0.08
C LEU A 281 6.96 -21.60 -1.20
N GLU A 282 6.09 -22.59 -1.37
CA GLU A 282 6.17 -23.53 -2.49
C GLU A 282 5.67 -22.84 -3.76
N LEU A 283 6.62 -22.40 -4.59
CA LEU A 283 6.34 -21.72 -5.85
C LEU A 283 6.68 -22.61 -7.04
N ARG A 284 5.91 -22.47 -8.12
CA ARG A 284 6.25 -23.09 -9.39
C ARG A 284 7.56 -22.52 -9.93
N MET A 285 8.32 -23.34 -10.64
CA MET A 285 9.60 -22.94 -11.25
C MET A 285 9.49 -21.71 -12.15
N THR A 286 8.39 -21.55 -12.90
CA THR A 286 8.13 -20.39 -13.77
C THR A 286 7.99 -19.10 -12.96
N THR A 287 7.18 -19.14 -11.89
CA THR A 287 6.94 -18.00 -11.00
C THR A 287 8.21 -17.60 -10.26
N SER A 288 8.90 -18.60 -9.70
CA SER A 288 10.19 -18.46 -9.02
C SER A 288 11.24 -17.83 -9.94
N THR A 289 11.34 -18.29 -11.19
CA THR A 289 12.27 -17.73 -12.19
C THR A 289 11.93 -16.29 -12.55
N ARG A 290 10.65 -15.95 -12.70
CA ARG A 290 10.19 -14.57 -12.99
C ARG A 290 10.53 -13.62 -11.85
N LEU A 291 10.26 -14.01 -10.60
CA LEU A 291 10.64 -13.21 -9.42
C LEU A 291 12.16 -13.02 -9.34
N LYS A 292 12.92 -14.10 -9.55
CA LYS A 292 14.38 -14.06 -9.58
C LYS A 292 14.92 -13.10 -10.64
N ALA A 293 14.37 -13.15 -11.86
CA ALA A 293 14.77 -12.26 -12.95
C ALA A 293 14.44 -10.78 -12.63
N CYS A 294 13.27 -10.52 -12.04
CA CYS A 294 12.87 -9.18 -11.62
C CYS A 294 13.78 -8.63 -10.51
N LEU A 295 14.12 -9.42 -9.49
CA LEU A 295 15.06 -8.99 -8.46
C LEU A 295 16.45 -8.75 -9.04
N TYR A 296 16.89 -9.61 -9.97
CA TYR A 296 18.18 -9.46 -10.63
C TYR A 296 18.28 -8.15 -11.44
N SER A 297 17.22 -7.72 -12.13
CA SER A 297 17.24 -6.43 -12.85
C SER A 297 17.48 -5.23 -11.94
N PHE A 298 17.06 -5.30 -10.68
CA PHE A 298 17.35 -4.24 -9.69
C PHE A 298 18.77 -4.30 -9.13
N THR A 299 19.57 -5.34 -9.40
CA THR A 299 20.94 -5.47 -8.89
C THR A 299 22.00 -4.82 -9.79
N SER A 300 21.69 -4.63 -11.07
CA SER A 300 22.62 -4.12 -12.08
C SER A 300 22.55 -2.59 -12.21
N PRO A 301 23.69 -1.89 -12.32
CA PRO A 301 23.72 -0.49 -12.72
C PRO A 301 23.54 -0.40 -14.25
N GLY A 302 22.31 -0.59 -14.73
CA GLY A 302 21.97 -0.56 -16.15
C GLY A 302 20.47 -0.34 -16.36
N GLY A 303 20.07 0.12 -17.56
CA GLY A 303 18.69 0.47 -17.88
C GLY A 303 17.70 -0.72 -17.83
N PRO A 304 16.38 -0.47 -17.84
CA PRO A 304 15.69 0.79 -18.22
C PRO A 304 15.50 1.81 -17.09
N MET A 305 15.78 1.45 -15.84
CA MET A 305 15.74 2.35 -14.69
C MET A 305 17.07 2.24 -13.98
N TYR A 306 17.79 3.34 -13.74
CA TYR A 306 19.04 3.31 -12.99
C TYR A 306 18.71 3.13 -11.51
N PRO A 307 18.75 1.91 -10.93
CA PRO A 307 18.36 1.74 -9.54
C PRO A 307 19.46 2.37 -8.68
N THR A 308 19.10 3.08 -7.63
CA THR A 308 20.08 3.68 -6.73
C THR A 308 20.90 2.62 -6.01
N ARG A 309 22.01 3.03 -5.39
CA ARG A 309 22.86 2.10 -4.64
C ARG A 309 22.10 1.40 -3.50
N ALA A 310 21.18 2.11 -2.85
CA ALA A 310 20.33 1.55 -1.79
C ALA A 310 19.43 0.44 -2.35
N VAL A 311 18.73 0.70 -3.46
CA VAL A 311 17.85 -0.27 -4.11
C VAL A 311 18.63 -1.50 -4.56
N ARG A 312 19.83 -1.32 -5.14
CA ARG A 312 20.67 -2.45 -5.55
C ARG A 312 21.07 -3.35 -4.38
N HIS A 313 21.45 -2.76 -3.24
CA HIS A 313 21.81 -3.53 -2.05
C HIS A 313 20.60 -4.27 -1.47
N ALA A 314 19.46 -3.59 -1.33
CA ALA A 314 18.23 -4.22 -0.86
C ALA A 314 17.78 -5.36 -1.79
N ALA A 315 17.95 -5.20 -3.11
CA ALA A 315 17.66 -6.23 -4.09
C ALA A 315 18.62 -7.42 -3.97
N TRP A 316 19.92 -7.19 -3.77
CA TRP A 316 20.90 -8.25 -3.50
C TRP A 316 20.54 -9.03 -2.22
N ASP A 317 20.20 -8.33 -1.15
CA ASP A 317 19.82 -8.94 0.12
C ASP A 317 18.55 -9.81 -0.04
N ALA A 318 17.51 -9.28 -0.67
CA ALA A 318 16.29 -10.04 -0.97
C ALA A 318 16.56 -11.27 -1.86
N LEU A 319 17.40 -11.10 -2.89
CA LEU A 319 17.75 -12.16 -3.85
C LEU A 319 18.56 -13.28 -3.19
N ASP A 320 19.47 -12.95 -2.28
CA ASP A 320 20.29 -13.92 -1.54
C ASP A 320 19.48 -14.65 -0.47
N LEU A 321 18.51 -13.98 0.15
CA LEU A 321 17.59 -14.60 1.11
C LEU A 321 16.64 -15.60 0.45
N LEU A 322 16.01 -15.22 -0.67
CA LEU A 322 15.03 -16.05 -1.36
C LEU A 322 15.67 -17.17 -2.19
N PHE A 323 16.83 -16.91 -2.79
CA PHE A 323 17.53 -17.85 -3.65
C PHE A 323 18.96 -18.06 -3.17
N PRO A 324 19.18 -18.82 -2.09
CA PRO A 324 20.52 -19.04 -1.54
C PRO A 324 21.41 -19.84 -2.51
N ILE A 325 20.79 -20.69 -3.35
CA ILE A 325 21.47 -21.51 -4.35
C ILE A 325 21.96 -20.60 -5.48
N GLY A 326 23.28 -20.50 -5.63
CA GLY A 326 23.92 -19.63 -6.62
C GLY A 326 24.31 -18.24 -6.10
N ARG A 327 24.26 -17.99 -4.78
CA ARG A 327 24.77 -16.75 -4.18
C ARG A 327 26.20 -16.43 -4.60
N TYR A 328 27.12 -17.37 -4.36
CA TYR A 328 28.55 -17.21 -4.68
C TYR A 328 28.83 -16.90 -6.16
N PRO A 329 28.35 -17.71 -7.14
CA PRO A 329 28.61 -17.41 -8.54
C PRO A 329 28.00 -16.08 -8.99
N ARG A 330 26.83 -15.67 -8.48
CA ARG A 330 26.22 -14.37 -8.81
C ARG A 330 27.09 -13.18 -8.38
N HIS A 331 27.59 -13.21 -7.14
CA HIS A 331 28.47 -12.15 -6.62
C HIS A 331 29.80 -12.11 -7.38
N LEU A 332 30.34 -13.28 -7.72
CA LEU A 332 31.55 -13.41 -8.52
C LEU A 332 31.37 -12.82 -9.93
N ILE A 333 30.27 -13.17 -10.62
CA ILE A 333 29.95 -12.60 -11.94
C ILE A 333 29.75 -11.09 -11.86
N SER A 334 29.02 -10.60 -10.85
CA SER A 334 28.82 -9.15 -10.66
C SER A 334 30.13 -8.42 -10.41
N LEU A 335 31.04 -9.00 -9.63
CA LEU A 335 32.38 -8.47 -9.40
C LEU A 335 33.19 -8.39 -10.70
N PHE A 336 33.21 -9.47 -11.50
CA PHE A 336 33.89 -9.49 -12.79
C PHE A 336 33.39 -8.39 -13.72
N PHE A 337 32.07 -8.21 -13.84
CA PHE A 337 31.51 -7.12 -14.64
C PHE A 337 31.90 -5.73 -14.11
N ARG A 338 31.94 -5.51 -12.79
CA ARG A 338 32.41 -4.23 -12.22
C ARG A 338 33.88 -3.96 -12.48
N LEU A 339 34.72 -4.99 -12.48
CA LEU A 339 36.15 -4.88 -12.80
C LEU A 339 36.39 -4.57 -14.28
N LEU A 340 35.50 -5.01 -15.16
CA LEU A 340 35.56 -4.71 -16.60
C LEU A 340 35.22 -3.25 -16.94
N TYR A 341 34.59 -2.48 -16.04
CA TYR A 341 34.28 -1.06 -16.29
C TYR A 341 35.49 -0.15 -16.01
N PRO A 342 36.02 0.56 -17.03
CA PRO A 342 37.27 1.33 -16.91
C PRO A 342 37.26 2.45 -15.86
N TRP A 343 36.09 2.94 -15.45
CA TRP A 343 35.96 4.06 -14.51
C TRP A 343 35.81 3.66 -13.03
N TYR A 344 35.41 2.41 -12.73
CA TYR A 344 35.13 1.94 -11.37
C TYR A 344 36.11 0.87 -10.86
N TRP A 345 36.99 0.35 -11.72
CA TRP A 345 37.86 -0.78 -11.38
C TRP A 345 38.86 -0.50 -10.25
N PRO A 346 39.50 0.69 -10.07
CA PRO A 346 40.50 0.86 -9.03
C PRO A 346 39.89 0.81 -7.62
N SER A 347 38.77 1.52 -7.42
CA SER A 347 38.03 1.53 -6.15
C SER A 347 37.35 0.19 -5.87
N SER A 348 36.80 -0.47 -6.90
CA SER A 348 36.16 -1.78 -6.74
C SER A 348 37.19 -2.89 -6.45
N CYS A 349 38.35 -2.86 -7.11
CA CYS A 349 39.47 -3.75 -6.83
C CYS A 349 39.99 -3.55 -5.41
N TRP A 350 40.16 -2.29 -4.96
CA TRP A 350 40.56 -1.99 -3.59
C TRP A 350 39.58 -2.54 -2.54
N ASN A 351 38.28 -2.31 -2.72
CA ASN A 351 37.25 -2.83 -1.83
C ASN A 351 37.20 -4.37 -1.82
N PHE A 352 37.46 -5.01 -2.96
CA PHE A 352 37.57 -6.46 -3.05
C PHE A 352 38.79 -6.98 -2.28
N VAL A 353 39.97 -6.38 -2.47
CA VAL A 353 41.19 -6.72 -1.73
C VAL A 353 40.97 -6.57 -0.22
N VAL A 354 40.39 -5.46 0.22
CA VAL A 354 40.07 -5.22 1.64
C VAL A 354 39.08 -6.28 2.17
N SER A 355 38.08 -6.66 1.38
CA SER A 355 37.08 -7.68 1.77
C SER A 355 37.69 -9.08 1.85
N CYS A 356 38.56 -9.44 0.91
CA CYS A 356 39.33 -10.69 0.95
C CYS A 356 40.26 -10.73 2.17
N ILE A 357 40.99 -9.66 2.45
CA ILE A 357 41.85 -9.56 3.63
C ILE A 357 41.01 -9.73 4.90
N LYS A 358 39.88 -9.01 5.02
CA LYS A 358 38.96 -9.16 6.17
C LYS A 358 38.44 -10.58 6.32
N ALA A 359 38.02 -11.24 5.23
CA ALA A 359 37.53 -12.61 5.27
C ALA A 359 38.60 -13.61 5.71
N ILE A 360 39.83 -13.46 5.22
CA ILE A 360 40.98 -14.26 5.66
C ILE A 360 41.24 -14.02 7.15
N LEU A 361 41.23 -12.76 7.59
CA LEU A 361 41.47 -12.38 8.99
C LEU A 361 40.38 -12.94 9.92
N TYR A 362 39.11 -12.88 9.52
CA TYR A 362 38.00 -13.51 10.26
C TYR A 362 38.11 -15.04 10.28
N SER A 363 38.53 -15.67 9.18
CA SER A 363 38.75 -17.12 9.12
C SER A 363 39.89 -17.55 10.07
N LEU A 364 41.00 -16.81 10.07
CA LEU A 364 42.13 -17.03 10.96
C LEU A 364 41.74 -16.79 12.42
N LEU A 365 41.01 -15.72 12.73
CA LEU A 365 40.46 -15.47 14.07
C LEU A 365 39.53 -16.59 14.52
N ARG A 366 38.65 -17.09 13.62
CA ARG A 366 37.74 -18.20 13.93
C ARG A 366 38.50 -19.50 14.16
N MET A 367 39.56 -19.76 13.40
CA MET A 367 40.46 -20.91 13.62
C MET A 367 41.20 -20.80 14.96
N LEU A 368 41.71 -19.61 15.31
CA LEU A 368 42.39 -19.37 16.58
C LEU A 368 41.43 -19.52 17.77
N PHE A 369 40.22 -18.96 17.69
CA PHE A 369 39.20 -19.11 18.73
C PHE A 369 38.71 -20.56 18.86
N SER A 370 38.54 -21.27 17.74
CA SER A 370 38.21 -22.70 17.71
C SER A 370 39.31 -23.54 18.36
N SER A 371 40.57 -23.28 18.00
CA SER A 371 41.74 -23.98 18.54
C SER A 371 41.91 -23.71 20.04
N TRP A 372 41.72 -22.47 20.49
CA TRP A 372 41.71 -22.13 21.92
C TRP A 372 40.55 -22.82 22.65
N LYS A 373 39.35 -22.85 22.08
CA LYS A 373 38.21 -23.55 22.69
C LYS A 373 38.47 -25.07 22.82
N ASN A 374 39.18 -25.67 21.87
CA ASN A 374 39.60 -27.08 21.94
C ASN A 374 40.71 -27.31 22.98
N MET A 375 41.62 -26.35 23.18
CA MET A 375 42.67 -26.41 24.22
C MET A 375 42.15 -26.23 25.65
N ARG A 376 40.96 -25.62 25.83
CA ARG A 376 40.30 -25.50 27.15
C ARG A 376 39.39 -26.67 27.51
N LYS A 377 39.21 -27.65 26.62
CA LYS A 377 38.51 -28.88 27.01
C LYS A 377 39.44 -29.69 27.93
N PRO A 378 39.05 -29.98 29.18
CA PRO A 378 39.84 -30.87 30.03
C PRO A 378 39.95 -32.22 29.32
N LYS A 379 41.14 -32.83 29.38
CA LYS A 379 41.30 -34.23 28.98
C LYS A 379 40.52 -35.06 29.99
N ASP A 380 39.38 -35.59 29.57
CA ASP A 380 38.69 -36.65 30.31
C ASP A 380 39.63 -37.86 30.31
N THR A 381 40.29 -38.09 31.43
CA THR A 381 41.03 -39.32 31.78
C THR A 381 40.10 -40.32 32.41
#